data_AF-A0A072P9H0-F1
#
_entry.id   AF-A0A072P9H0-F1
#
_cell.length_a   1.000
_cell.length_b   1.000
_cell.length_c   1.000
_cell.angle_alpha   90.00
_cell.angle_beta   90.00
_cell.angle_gamma   90.00
#
_symmetry.space_group_name_H-M   'P 1'
#
loop_
_entity.id
_entity.type
_entity.pdbx_description
1 polymer ?
#
loop_
_entity_poly.entity_id
_entity_poly.type
_entity_poly.pdbx_seq_one_letter_code
_entity_poly.pdbx_strand_id
1 'polypeptide(L)'
;MPYSSVLSPDSDLRGTYRCLPPRYQIQGTYDPPSEYALVGSRVCLGGIFHQALCIIHSKFPKSAVQDPQHIYSWLSCLDSAMTLLSFQDFQAQNCVVNGQRTPLNRYQRSLSIHNFFLAATILFAGLFLIRDKSKVRFPLCASLKLSKADMLVALEKSIATFERDDAESHESSRASKLLSAMLHEI
;
A
#
# COMPACT_ATOMS: atom_id res chain seq x y z
N MET A 1 20.81 -0.84 10.42
CA MET A 1 20.88 -2.11 9.67
C MET A 1 21.52 -1.81 8.33
N PRO A 2 22.55 -2.57 7.91
CA PRO A 2 23.20 -2.39 6.61
C PRO A 2 22.22 -2.72 5.48
N TYR A 3 22.34 -2.05 4.33
CA TYR A 3 21.41 -2.24 3.21
C TYR A 3 21.37 -3.68 2.68
N SER A 4 22.51 -4.38 2.69
CA SER A 4 22.58 -5.80 2.32
C SER A 4 21.68 -6.71 3.17
N SER A 5 21.41 -6.35 4.43
CA SER A 5 20.57 -7.17 5.32
C SER A 5 19.09 -7.10 4.98
N VAL A 6 18.65 -6.18 4.12
CA VAL A 6 17.24 -6.10 3.68
C VAL A 6 16.99 -6.76 2.33
N LEU A 7 18.04 -6.97 1.53
CA LEU A 7 17.93 -7.59 0.21
C LEU A 7 17.68 -9.10 0.30
N SER A 8 18.26 -9.79 1.29
CA SER A 8 17.99 -11.22 1.50
C SER A 8 16.52 -11.48 1.89
N PRO A 9 15.96 -10.81 2.91
CA PRO A 9 14.53 -10.95 3.23
C PRO A 9 13.59 -10.57 2.09
N ASP A 10 13.91 -9.54 1.30
CA ASP A 10 13.13 -9.16 0.10
C ASP A 10 13.13 -10.30 -0.95
N SER A 11 14.32 -10.85 -1.24
CA SER A 11 14.46 -11.96 -2.19
C SER A 11 13.69 -13.21 -1.72
N ASP A 12 13.82 -13.58 -0.45
CA ASP A 12 13.16 -14.75 0.13
C ASP A 12 11.63 -14.61 0.13
N LEU A 13 11.15 -13.41 0.47
CA LEU A 13 9.72 -13.07 0.44
C LEU A 13 9.16 -13.19 -0.99
N ARG A 14 9.85 -12.62 -1.98
CA ARG A 14 9.44 -12.69 -3.39
C ARG A 14 9.49 -14.11 -3.92
N GLY A 15 10.50 -14.90 -3.54
CA GLY A 15 10.59 -16.31 -3.86
C GLY A 15 9.39 -17.09 -3.31
N THR A 16 9.11 -16.91 -2.02
CA THR A 16 7.98 -17.57 -1.34
C THR A 16 6.64 -17.21 -1.97
N TYR A 17 6.42 -15.92 -2.26
CA TYR A 17 5.17 -15.47 -2.87
C TYR A 17 4.97 -16.05 -4.29
N ARG A 18 6.06 -16.19 -5.07
CA ARG A 18 6.01 -16.82 -6.41
C ARG A 18 5.67 -18.31 -6.36
N CYS A 19 6.01 -19.00 -5.25
CA CYS A 19 5.66 -20.40 -5.06
C CYS A 19 4.17 -20.63 -4.71
N LEU A 20 3.40 -19.57 -4.44
CA LEU A 20 1.96 -19.72 -4.22
C LEU A 20 1.28 -20.29 -5.47
N PRO A 21 0.29 -21.19 -5.34
CA PRO A 21 -0.47 -21.68 -6.47
C PRO A 21 -1.07 -20.51 -7.27
N PRO A 22 -1.11 -20.56 -8.63
CA PRO A 22 -1.57 -19.44 -9.45
C PRO A 22 -2.95 -18.90 -9.09
N ARG A 23 -3.83 -19.77 -8.57
CA ARG A 23 -5.18 -19.40 -8.11
C ARG A 23 -5.20 -18.50 -6.87
N TYR A 24 -4.12 -18.40 -6.10
CA TYR A 24 -3.98 -17.52 -4.93
C TYR A 24 -3.15 -16.27 -5.22
N GLN A 25 -2.54 -16.19 -6.40
CA GLN A 25 -1.86 -14.98 -6.86
C GLN A 25 -2.89 -13.97 -7.36
N ILE A 26 -2.60 -12.69 -7.16
CA ILE A 26 -3.42 -11.60 -7.69
C ILE A 26 -3.12 -11.48 -9.18
N GLN A 27 -3.97 -12.07 -10.00
CA GLN A 27 -3.93 -11.92 -11.46
C GLN A 27 -4.75 -10.67 -11.81
N GLY A 28 -4.17 -9.78 -12.63
CA GLY A 28 -4.72 -8.44 -12.92
C GLY A 28 -6.10 -8.39 -13.58
N THR A 29 -6.68 -9.55 -13.91
CA THR A 29 -8.06 -9.70 -14.36
C THR A 29 -8.87 -10.36 -13.26
N TYR A 30 -9.74 -9.57 -12.64
CA TYR A 30 -10.82 -10.06 -11.79
C TYR A 30 -11.83 -10.81 -12.68
N ASP A 31 -11.54 -12.06 -13.06
CA ASP A 31 -12.61 -12.94 -13.49
C ASP A 31 -13.63 -13.02 -12.34
N PRO A 32 -14.95 -12.97 -12.63
CA PRO A 32 -15.96 -13.09 -11.59
C PRO A 32 -15.72 -14.44 -10.90
N PRO A 33 -15.25 -14.44 -9.65
CA PRO A 33 -14.99 -15.69 -8.98
C PRO A 33 -16.37 -16.24 -8.67
N SER A 34 -16.58 -17.50 -9.01
CA SER A 34 -17.68 -18.28 -8.46
C SER A 34 -17.66 -18.29 -6.91
N GLU A 35 -16.56 -17.86 -6.26
CA GLU A 35 -16.34 -17.91 -4.82
C GLU A 35 -15.70 -16.63 -4.24
N TYR A 36 -16.50 -15.82 -3.54
CA TYR A 36 -16.03 -14.64 -2.77
C TYR A 36 -14.86 -14.96 -1.81
N ALA A 37 -14.81 -16.18 -1.28
CA ALA A 37 -13.74 -16.63 -0.39
C ALA A 37 -12.36 -16.60 -1.07
N LEU A 38 -12.29 -17.00 -2.35
CA LEU A 38 -11.02 -17.03 -3.10
C LEU A 38 -10.45 -15.63 -3.30
N VAL A 39 -11.32 -14.64 -3.58
CA VAL A 39 -10.91 -13.24 -3.68
C VAL A 39 -10.39 -12.72 -2.34
N GLY A 40 -11.12 -12.98 -1.26
CA GLY A 40 -10.67 -12.61 0.09
C GLY A 40 -9.29 -13.20 0.41
N SER A 41 -9.06 -14.47 0.07
CA SER A 41 -7.74 -15.11 0.24
C SER A 41 -6.64 -14.46 -0.60
N ARG A 42 -6.89 -14.15 -1.88
CA ARG A 42 -5.93 -13.46 -2.75
C ARG A 42 -5.54 -12.10 -2.19
N VAL A 43 -6.54 -11.31 -1.81
CA VAL A 43 -6.32 -9.97 -1.26
C VAL A 43 -5.58 -10.04 0.08
N CYS A 44 -5.89 -11.02 0.93
CA CYS A 44 -5.18 -11.24 2.19
C CYS A 44 -3.70 -11.60 1.95
N LEU A 45 -3.42 -12.60 1.12
CA LEU A 45 -2.04 -13.06 0.83
C LEU A 45 -1.22 -11.97 0.13
N GLY A 46 -1.80 -11.31 -0.87
CA GLY A 46 -1.15 -10.17 -1.53
C GLY A 46 -0.94 -8.99 -0.57
N GLY A 47 -1.90 -8.75 0.33
CA GLY A 47 -1.79 -7.73 1.38
C GLY A 47 -0.60 -8.00 2.31
N ILE A 48 -0.44 -9.23 2.80
CA ILE A 48 0.71 -9.63 3.62
C ILE A 48 2.02 -9.43 2.86
N PHE A 49 2.08 -9.85 1.59
CA PHE A 49 3.26 -9.70 0.75
C PHE A 49 3.67 -8.24 0.59
N HIS A 50 2.75 -7.36 0.19
CA HIS A 50 3.04 -5.94 -0.01
C HIS A 50 3.27 -5.19 1.31
N GLN A 51 2.60 -5.58 2.40
CA GLN A 51 2.89 -5.06 3.73
C GLN A 51 4.34 -5.37 4.14
N ALA A 52 4.78 -6.61 3.94
CA ALA A 52 6.15 -7.02 4.28
C ALA A 52 7.18 -6.21 3.46
N LEU A 53 6.95 -6.01 2.16
CA LEU A 53 7.79 -5.13 1.33
C LEU A 53 7.84 -3.69 1.85
N CYS A 54 6.69 -3.11 2.20
CA CYS A 54 6.62 -1.78 2.81
C CYS A 54 7.46 -1.73 4.10
N ILE A 55 7.34 -2.71 4.99
CA ILE A 55 8.08 -2.75 6.26
C ILE A 55 9.60 -2.88 6.01
N ILE A 56 10.02 -3.81 5.15
CA ILE A 56 11.42 -4.06 4.81
C ILE A 56 12.08 -2.79 4.25
N HIS A 57 11.39 -2.07 3.37
CA HIS A 57 11.96 -0.96 2.63
C HIS A 57 11.65 0.45 3.18
N SER A 58 10.72 0.58 4.14
CA SER A 58 10.26 1.86 4.72
C SER A 58 11.36 2.77 5.28
N LYS A 59 12.53 2.23 5.63
CA LYS A 59 13.64 2.97 6.24
C LYS A 59 14.54 3.70 5.25
N PHE A 60 14.48 3.33 3.97
CA PHE A 60 15.38 3.84 2.93
C PHE A 60 14.90 5.03 2.09
N PRO A 61 13.66 5.59 2.19
CA PRO A 61 13.28 6.76 1.40
C PRO A 61 14.23 7.95 1.53
N LYS A 62 14.66 8.28 2.76
CA LYS A 62 15.62 9.37 2.99
C LYS A 62 17.00 9.07 2.41
N SER A 63 17.43 7.80 2.49
CA SER A 63 18.72 7.35 1.94
C SER A 63 18.72 7.34 0.41
N ALA A 64 17.60 7.03 -0.24
CA ALA A 64 17.45 7.03 -1.69
C ALA A 64 17.62 8.41 -2.32
N VAL A 65 17.29 9.47 -1.59
CA VAL A 65 17.50 10.86 -2.01
C VAL A 65 18.99 11.23 -2.08
N GLN A 66 19.79 10.63 -1.20
CA GLN A 66 21.23 10.91 -1.05
C GLN A 66 22.10 9.96 -1.87
N ASP A 67 21.64 8.71 -2.03
CA ASP A 67 22.42 7.61 -2.60
C ASP A 67 21.55 6.72 -3.52
N PRO A 68 21.89 6.64 -4.82
CA PRO A 68 21.17 5.85 -5.80
C PRO A 68 21.04 4.36 -5.46
N GLN A 69 21.94 3.79 -4.65
CA GLN A 69 21.89 2.36 -4.32
C GLN A 69 20.59 1.96 -3.61
N HIS A 70 19.92 2.91 -2.96
CA HIS A 70 18.67 2.70 -2.24
C HIS A 70 17.41 2.98 -3.06
N ILE A 71 17.53 3.36 -4.35
CA ILE A 71 16.39 3.65 -5.22
C ILE A 71 15.47 2.44 -5.33
N TYR A 72 16.03 1.23 -5.45
CA TYR A 72 15.25 -0.01 -5.50
C TYR A 72 14.30 -0.17 -4.30
N SER A 73 14.80 0.05 -3.09
CA SER A 73 13.98 0.00 -1.87
C SER A 73 12.85 1.02 -1.92
N TRP A 74 13.18 2.25 -2.31
CA TRP A 74 12.18 3.32 -2.35
C TRP A 74 11.06 3.02 -3.35
N LEU A 75 11.41 2.60 -4.57
CA LEU A 75 10.44 2.19 -5.60
C LEU A 75 9.61 1.00 -5.14
N SER A 76 10.25 -0.06 -4.60
CA SER A 76 9.55 -1.25 -4.10
C SER A 76 8.55 -0.92 -2.99
N CYS A 77 8.91 0.03 -2.12
CA CYS A 77 8.05 0.51 -1.06
C CYS A 77 6.85 1.30 -1.61
N LEU A 78 7.07 2.20 -2.57
CA LEU A 78 6.01 3.00 -3.20
C LEU A 78 5.04 2.14 -4.02
N ASP A 79 5.56 1.23 -4.85
CA ASP A 79 4.74 0.32 -5.66
C ASP A 79 3.88 -0.58 -4.76
N SER A 80 4.45 -1.06 -3.65
CA SER A 80 3.71 -1.87 -2.68
C SER A 80 2.66 -1.07 -1.92
N ALA A 81 2.96 0.19 -1.55
CA ALA A 81 2.01 1.07 -0.91
C ALA A 81 0.81 1.37 -1.83
N MET A 82 1.05 1.68 -3.11
CA MET A 82 -0.03 1.83 -4.09
C MET A 82 -0.90 0.58 -4.22
N THR A 83 -0.27 -0.59 -4.25
CA THR A 83 -0.97 -1.86 -4.36
C THR A 83 -1.82 -2.15 -3.12
N LEU A 84 -1.34 -1.81 -1.92
CA LEU A 84 -2.15 -1.91 -0.70
C LEU A 84 -3.37 -0.99 -0.73
N LEU A 85 -3.22 0.25 -1.19
CA LEU A 85 -4.36 1.16 -1.31
C LEU A 85 -5.36 0.73 -2.40
N SER A 86 -4.89 0.10 -3.48
CA SER A 86 -5.81 -0.48 -4.47
C SER A 86 -6.60 -1.66 -3.90
N PHE A 87 -6.01 -2.46 -2.98
CA PHE A 87 -6.75 -3.47 -2.24
C PHE A 87 -7.79 -2.87 -1.29
N GLN A 88 -7.47 -1.76 -0.63
CA GLN A 88 -8.43 -1.03 0.21
C GLN A 88 -9.62 -0.56 -0.61
N ASP A 89 -9.38 0.08 -1.76
CA ASP A 89 -10.42 0.56 -2.68
C ASP A 89 -11.27 -0.61 -3.19
N PHE A 90 -10.62 -1.70 -3.60
CA PHE A 90 -11.29 -2.92 -4.03
C PHE A 90 -12.20 -3.49 -2.93
N GLN A 91 -11.71 -3.61 -1.69
CA GLN A 91 -12.50 -4.10 -0.56
C GLN A 91 -13.68 -3.18 -0.25
N ALA A 92 -13.48 -1.86 -0.31
CA ALA A 92 -14.53 -0.88 -0.06
C ALA A 92 -15.69 -0.99 -1.06
N GLN A 93 -15.38 -1.27 -2.33
CA GLN A 93 -16.36 -1.36 -3.42
C GLN A 93 -17.02 -2.74 -3.52
N ASN A 94 -16.28 -3.83 -3.27
CA ASN A 94 -16.73 -5.18 -3.64
C ASN A 94 -17.09 -6.08 -2.45
N CYS A 95 -16.73 -5.71 -1.22
CA CYS A 95 -16.94 -6.56 -0.04
C CYS A 95 -18.15 -6.12 0.82
N VAL A 96 -19.01 -5.26 0.29
CA VAL A 96 -20.27 -4.83 0.91
C VAL A 96 -21.43 -5.50 0.16
N VAL A 97 -22.21 -6.33 0.85
CA VAL A 97 -23.39 -7.03 0.29
C VAL A 97 -24.64 -6.45 0.96
N ASN A 98 -25.60 -5.96 0.17
CA ASN A 98 -26.84 -5.34 0.68
C ASN A 98 -26.58 -4.20 1.69
N GLY A 99 -25.52 -3.43 1.50
CA GLY A 99 -25.13 -2.34 2.41
C GLY A 99 -24.46 -2.79 3.71
N GLN A 100 -24.23 -4.09 3.91
CA GLN A 100 -23.53 -4.60 5.10
C GLN A 100 -22.31 -5.46 4.75
N ARG A 101 -21.28 -5.40 5.61
CA ARG A 101 -20.12 -6.29 5.53
C ARG A 101 -20.40 -7.59 6.27
N THR A 102 -20.04 -8.71 5.65
CA THR A 102 -20.04 -10.01 6.32
C THR A 102 -19.07 -9.99 7.51
N PRO A 103 -19.26 -10.83 8.54
CA PRO A 103 -18.32 -10.93 9.66
C PRO A 103 -16.88 -11.20 9.23
N LEU A 104 -16.69 -12.05 8.22
CA LEU A 104 -15.38 -12.35 7.64
C LEU A 104 -14.73 -11.11 7.02
N ASN A 105 -15.48 -10.34 6.23
CA ASN A 105 -14.98 -9.10 5.61
C ASN A 105 -14.62 -8.06 6.68
N ARG A 106 -15.42 -7.98 7.76
CA ARG A 106 -15.16 -7.07 8.89
C ARG A 106 -13.86 -7.43 9.62
N TYR A 107 -13.64 -8.72 9.89
CA TYR A 107 -12.42 -9.23 10.51
C TYR A 107 -11.17 -9.03 9.64
N GLN A 108 -11.24 -9.38 8.35
CA GLN A 108 -10.12 -9.17 7.41
C GLN A 108 -9.74 -7.70 7.32
N ARG A 109 -10.73 -6.82 7.37
CA ARG A 109 -10.52 -5.39 7.33
C ARG A 109 -9.89 -4.85 8.61
N SER A 110 -10.33 -5.28 9.79
CA SER A 110 -9.70 -4.87 11.06
C SER A 110 -8.22 -5.26 11.12
N LEU A 111 -7.84 -6.39 10.52
CA LEU A 111 -6.43 -6.78 10.42
C LEU A 111 -5.62 -5.93 9.44
N SER A 112 -6.28 -5.40 8.41
CA SER A 112 -5.60 -4.70 7.30
C SER A 112 -5.57 -3.18 7.47
N ILE A 113 -6.34 -2.62 8.40
CA ILE A 113 -6.51 -1.17 8.55
C ILE A 113 -5.18 -0.44 8.79
N HIS A 114 -4.31 -1.01 9.62
CA HIS A 114 -2.98 -0.47 9.88
C HIS A 114 -2.07 -0.53 8.66
N ASN A 115 -2.25 -1.55 7.81
CA ASN A 115 -1.46 -1.70 6.58
C ASN A 115 -1.80 -0.61 5.58
N PHE A 116 -3.08 -0.28 5.46
CA PHE A 116 -3.55 0.81 4.60
C PHE A 116 -3.08 2.17 5.12
N PHE A 117 -3.12 2.39 6.43
CA PHE A 117 -2.59 3.62 7.02
C PHE A 117 -1.07 3.77 6.83
N LEU A 118 -0.31 2.68 7.00
CA LEU A 118 1.13 2.64 6.70
C LEU A 118 1.38 2.97 5.23
N ALA A 119 0.65 2.34 4.31
CA ALA A 119 0.76 2.58 2.87
C ALA A 119 0.47 4.05 2.50
N ALA A 120 -0.60 4.63 3.03
CA ALA A 120 -0.93 6.03 2.82
C ALA A 120 0.19 6.95 3.33
N THR A 121 0.73 6.68 4.52
CA THR A 121 1.85 7.45 5.09
C THR A 121 3.12 7.36 4.22
N ILE A 122 3.41 6.19 3.64
CA ILE A 122 4.52 5.99 2.71
C ILE A 122 4.34 6.82 1.43
N LEU A 123 3.14 6.84 0.84
CA LEU A 123 2.86 7.67 -0.34
C LEU A 123 2.99 9.16 -0.02
N PHE A 124 2.49 9.60 1.14
CA PHE A 124 2.68 10.95 1.64
C PHE A 124 4.15 11.35 1.73
N ALA A 125 4.97 10.51 2.36
CA ALA A 125 6.41 10.74 2.44
C ALA A 125 7.05 10.78 1.05
N GLY A 126 6.63 9.91 0.13
CA GLY A 126 7.07 9.93 -1.27
C GLY A 126 6.75 11.25 -1.98
N LEU A 127 5.51 11.74 -1.85
CA LEU A 127 5.09 13.01 -2.43
C LEU A 127 5.85 14.21 -1.85
N PHE A 128 6.09 14.20 -0.55
CA PHE A 128 6.88 15.24 0.12
C PHE A 128 8.31 15.29 -0.42
N LEU A 129 8.96 14.13 -0.59
CA LEU A 129 10.31 14.04 -1.16
C LEU A 129 10.34 14.49 -2.63
N ILE A 130 9.31 14.16 -3.43
CA ILE A 130 9.19 14.59 -4.83
C ILE A 130 8.98 16.12 -4.92
N ARG A 131 8.25 16.72 -3.97
CA ARG A 131 8.06 18.18 -3.90
C ARG A 131 9.37 18.88 -3.56
N ASP A 132 10.14 18.35 -2.62
CA ASP A 132 11.44 18.91 -2.22
C ASP A 132 12.56 18.55 -3.21
N LYS A 133 12.33 18.85 -4.50
CA LYS A 133 13.26 18.58 -5.62
C LYS A 133 14.66 19.13 -5.39
N SER A 134 14.80 20.12 -4.50
CA SER A 134 16.07 20.74 -4.13
C SER A 134 17.07 19.78 -3.46
N LYS A 135 16.57 18.71 -2.83
CA LYS A 135 17.41 17.73 -2.10
C LYS A 135 17.75 16.48 -2.91
N VAL A 136 17.07 16.26 -4.03
CA VAL A 136 17.20 15.04 -4.83
C VAL A 136 18.37 15.17 -5.80
N ARG A 137 19.46 14.44 -5.54
CA ARG A 137 20.72 14.55 -6.32
C ARG A 137 20.72 13.83 -7.68
N PHE A 138 19.67 13.07 -7.98
CA PHE A 138 19.58 12.19 -9.16
C PHE A 138 18.15 12.23 -9.73
N PRO A 139 17.89 11.84 -10.99
CA PRO A 139 16.55 11.87 -11.58
C PRO A 139 15.65 10.75 -11.01
N LEU A 140 15.35 10.83 -9.73
CA LEU A 140 14.51 9.91 -8.95
C LEU A 140 13.12 9.76 -9.59
N CYS A 141 12.57 10.86 -10.10
CA CYS A 141 11.30 10.88 -10.84
C CYS A 141 11.35 10.11 -12.16
N ALA A 142 12.50 9.97 -12.82
CA ALA A 142 12.59 9.25 -14.08
C ALA A 142 12.50 7.73 -13.91
N SER A 143 12.81 7.24 -12.69
CA SER A 143 12.69 5.81 -12.35
C SER A 143 11.33 5.45 -11.77
N LEU A 144 10.52 6.44 -11.41
CA LEU A 144 9.17 6.25 -10.90
C LEU A 144 8.25 5.93 -12.09
N LYS A 145 7.68 4.73 -12.13
CA LYS A 145 6.61 4.40 -13.10
C LYS A 145 5.30 5.12 -12.78
N LEU A 146 5.14 5.52 -11.53
CA LEU A 146 3.92 6.07 -10.97
C LEU A 146 3.90 7.59 -11.10
N SER A 147 2.78 8.17 -11.53
CA SER A 147 2.68 9.64 -11.58
C SER A 147 2.31 10.22 -10.22
N LYS A 148 2.69 11.48 -9.98
CA LYS A 148 2.22 12.25 -8.80
C LYS A 148 0.69 12.27 -8.72
N ALA A 149 0.00 12.33 -9.87
CA ALA A 149 -1.45 12.34 -9.93
C ALA A 149 -2.04 11.01 -9.44
N ASP A 150 -1.46 9.87 -9.84
CA ASP A 150 -1.92 8.55 -9.41
C ASP A 150 -1.82 8.38 -7.88
N MET A 151 -0.71 8.88 -7.30
CA MET A 151 -0.51 8.86 -5.85
C MET A 151 -1.56 9.69 -5.11
N LEU A 152 -1.86 10.89 -5.62
CA LEU A 152 -2.89 11.76 -5.03
C LEU A 152 -4.28 11.12 -5.10
N VAL A 153 -4.65 10.58 -6.26
CA VAL A 153 -5.94 9.88 -6.44
C VAL A 153 -6.06 8.69 -5.48
N ALA A 154 -4.99 7.91 -5.31
CA ALA A 154 -5.00 6.79 -4.37
C ALA A 154 -5.16 7.25 -2.91
N LEU A 155 -4.52 8.35 -2.52
CA LEU A 155 -4.66 8.94 -1.19
C LEU A 155 -6.07 9.49 -0.94
N GLU A 156 -6.65 10.21 -1.90
CA GLU A 156 -8.03 10.73 -1.82
C GLU A 156 -9.04 9.59 -1.62
N LYS A 157 -8.91 8.51 -2.40
CA LYS A 157 -9.73 7.30 -2.25
C LYS A 157 -9.56 6.64 -0.88
N SER A 158 -8.33 6.56 -0.39
CA SER A 158 -8.02 6.03 0.94
C SER A 158 -8.66 6.86 2.05
N ILE A 159 -8.56 8.20 1.97
CA ILE A 159 -9.17 9.13 2.94
C ILE A 159 -10.69 8.96 2.94
N ALA A 160 -11.33 9.01 1.77
CA ALA A 160 -12.78 8.83 1.64
C ALA A 160 -13.24 7.46 2.17
N THR A 161 -12.39 6.44 2.06
CA THR A 161 -12.67 5.12 2.65
C THR A 161 -12.56 5.13 4.16
N PHE A 162 -11.54 5.76 4.73
CA PHE A 162 -11.46 5.91 6.19
C PHE A 162 -12.61 6.76 6.75
N GLU A 163 -13.03 7.81 6.07
CA GLU A 163 -14.16 8.67 6.47
C GLU A 163 -15.50 7.92 6.48
N ARG A 164 -15.77 7.12 5.44
CA ARG A 164 -16.97 6.28 5.38
C ARG A 164 -17.05 5.31 6.56
N ASP A 165 -15.90 4.94 7.09
CA ASP A 165 -15.75 3.89 8.09
C ASP A 165 -15.39 4.45 9.48
N ASP A 166 -15.51 5.77 9.63
CA ASP A 166 -15.31 6.53 10.87
C ASP A 166 -16.23 6.04 11.99
N ALA A 167 -17.49 5.72 11.65
CA ALA A 167 -18.47 5.20 12.59
C ALA A 167 -18.21 3.75 13.05
N GLU A 168 -17.43 2.97 12.28
CA GLU A 168 -17.14 1.56 12.58
C GLU A 168 -15.79 1.37 13.29
N SER A 169 -14.91 2.38 13.32
CA SER A 169 -13.59 2.26 13.94
C SER A 169 -12.95 3.59 14.34
N HIS A 170 -12.53 3.69 15.61
CA HIS A 170 -11.72 4.81 16.11
C HIS A 170 -10.40 4.99 15.35
N GLU A 171 -9.84 3.90 14.80
CA GLU A 171 -8.59 3.95 14.03
C GLU A 171 -8.81 4.56 12.66
N SER A 172 -9.95 4.26 12.01
CA SER A 172 -10.36 4.93 10.76
C SER A 172 -10.50 6.44 10.97
N SER A 173 -11.10 6.86 12.10
CA SER A 173 -11.24 8.28 12.45
C SER A 173 -9.92 9.02 12.51
N ARG A 174 -8.96 8.43 13.23
CA ARG A 174 -7.63 9.01 13.40
C ARG A 174 -6.87 9.02 12.08
N ALA A 175 -6.96 7.93 11.32
CA ALA A 175 -6.33 7.81 10.01
C ALA A 175 -6.83 8.87 9.03
N SER A 176 -8.15 9.03 8.88
CA SER A 176 -8.74 10.06 8.03
C SER A 176 -8.27 11.47 8.44
N LYS A 177 -8.43 11.85 9.71
CA LYS A 177 -8.05 13.19 10.19
C LYS A 177 -6.57 13.49 9.95
N LEU A 178 -5.68 12.53 10.22
CA LEU A 178 -4.26 12.70 10.00
C LEU A 178 -3.93 12.83 8.51
N LEU A 179 -4.46 11.92 7.68
CA LEU A 179 -4.17 11.91 6.24
C LEU A 179 -4.72 13.16 5.55
N SER A 180 -5.90 13.64 5.93
CA SER A 180 -6.46 14.90 5.43
C SER A 180 -5.59 16.09 5.82
N ALA A 181 -5.14 16.16 7.08
CA ALA A 181 -4.22 17.21 7.53
C ALA A 181 -2.90 17.18 6.75
N MET A 182 -2.32 15.98 6.55
CA MET A 182 -1.12 15.83 5.74
C MET A 182 -1.34 16.26 4.28
N LEU A 183 -2.53 16.00 3.70
CA LEU A 183 -2.84 16.38 2.31
C LEU A 183 -2.80 17.90 2.11
N HIS A 184 -3.27 18.66 3.11
CA HIS A 184 -3.19 20.11 3.10
C HIS A 184 -1.76 20.65 3.16
N GLU A 185 -0.79 19.85 3.62
CA GLU A 185 0.61 20.24 3.70
C GLU A 185 1.40 19.95 2.41
N ILE A 186 0.86 19.15 1.47
CA ILE A 186 1.51 18.79 0.18
C ILE A 186 1.33 19.88 -0.87
#